data_AF-A0AAD6NNB9-F1
#
_entry.id   AF-A0AAD6NNB9-F1
#
_cell.length_a   1.000
_cell.length_b   1.000
_cell.length_c   1.000
_cell.angle_alpha   90.00
_cell.angle_beta   90.00
_cell.angle_gamma   90.00
#
_symmetry.space_group_name_H-M   'P 1'
#
loop_
_entity.id
_entity.type
_entity.pdbx_description
1 polymer ?
#
loop_
_entity_poly.entity_id
_entity_poly.type
_entity_poly.pdbx_seq_one_letter_code
_entity_poly.pdbx_strand_id
1 'polypeptide(L)' 'MSSSIKQPNVITCKAAVAWGAGEALVMQEVEMSPPHPQEIRIKVVTTSLYRSDLSALDFH' A
#
# COMPACT_ATOMS: atom_id res chain seq x y z
N MET A 1 -36.23 4.10 1.42
CA MET A 1 -35.15 3.32 0.77
C MET A 1 -33.91 3.44 1.65
N SER A 2 -33.54 2.38 2.36
CA SER A 2 -32.34 2.40 3.21
C SER A 2 -31.13 2.25 2.28
N SER A 3 -30.46 3.35 1.97
CA SER A 3 -29.15 3.30 1.33
C SER A 3 -28.18 2.71 2.35
N SER A 4 -27.85 1.43 2.19
CA SER A 4 -26.79 0.77 2.97
C SER A 4 -25.47 1.50 2.67
N ILE A 5 -25.11 2.42 3.57
CA ILE A 5 -23.80 3.07 3.56
C ILE A 5 -22.81 1.94 3.86
N LYS A 6 -22.10 1.46 2.83
CA LYS A 6 -20.97 0.54 3.03
C LYS A 6 -19.94 1.29 3.88
N GLN A 7 -19.84 0.93 5.15
CA GLN A 7 -18.80 1.42 6.03
C GLN A 7 -17.44 1.14 5.37
N PRO A 8 -16.48 2.07 5.44
CA PRO A 8 -15.17 1.83 4.88
C PRO A 8 -14.50 0.74 5.74
N ASN A 9 -14.40 -0.47 5.18
CA ASN A 9 -13.81 -1.62 5.84
C ASN A 9 -12.29 -1.67 5.61
N VAL A 10 -11.61 -2.39 6.50
CA VAL A 10 -10.24 -2.89 6.25
C VAL A 10 -10.25 -3.77 4.99
N ILE A 11 -9.25 -3.61 4.14
CA ILE A 11 -9.08 -4.41 2.92
C ILE A 11 -7.76 -5.16 2.99
N THR A 12 -7.79 -6.46 2.67
CA THR A 12 -6.57 -7.25 2.44
C THR A 12 -6.13 -7.10 0.99
N CYS A 13 -4.87 -6.73 0.76
CA CYS A 13 -4.28 -6.66 -0.57
C CYS A 13 -2.82 -7.14 -0.57
N LYS A 14 -2.24 -7.29 -1.76
CA LYS A 14 -0.82 -7.62 -1.89
C LYS A 14 0.02 -6.35 -2.01
N ALA A 15 1.14 -6.31 -1.31
CA ALA A 15 2.11 -5.22 -1.39
C ALA A 15 3.54 -5.77 -1.39
N ALA A 16 4.46 -5.03 -2.03
CA ALA A 16 5.89 -5.25 -1.91
C ALA A 16 6.39 -4.48 -0.67
N VAL A 17 6.92 -5.20 0.32
CA VAL A 17 7.34 -4.63 1.60
C VAL A 17 8.85 -4.72 1.74
N ALA A 18 9.46 -3.61 2.14
CA ALA A 18 10.86 -3.55 2.57
C ALA A 18 10.91 -3.74 4.09
N TRP A 19 11.57 -4.80 4.53
CA TRP A 19 11.75 -5.09 5.97
C TRP A 19 13.02 -4.47 6.55
N GLY A 20 14.03 -4.26 5.70
CA GLY A 20 15.29 -3.63 6.05
C GLY A 20 15.98 -3.04 4.82
N ALA A 21 16.95 -2.16 5.05
CA ALA A 21 17.81 -1.62 3.99
C ALA A 21 18.74 -2.71 3.45
N GLY A 22 18.91 -2.77 2.13
CA GLY A 22 19.68 -3.79 1.43
C GLY A 22 18.97 -5.15 1.30
N GLU A 23 17.77 -5.32 1.88
CA GLU A 23 16.99 -6.54 1.75
C GLU A 23 16.08 -6.50 0.51
N ALA A 24 15.83 -7.67 -0.08
CA ALA A 24 14.90 -7.78 -1.20
C ALA A 24 13.47 -7.47 -0.76
N LEU A 25 12.72 -6.77 -1.61
CA LEU A 25 11.29 -6.55 -1.40
C LEU A 25 10.52 -7.88 -1.38
N VAL A 26 9.67 -8.05 -0.37
CA VAL A 26 8.85 -9.26 -0.20
C VAL A 26 7.41 -8.95 -0.61
N MET A 27 6.86 -9.75 -1.53
CA MET A 27 5.44 -9.71 -1.85
C MET A 27 4.64 -10.43 -0.77
N GLN A 28 3.78 -9.70 -0.06
CA GLN A 28 2.98 -10.24 1.04
C GLN A 28 1.57 -9.66 1.06
N GLU A 29 0.69 -10.33 1.80
CA GLU A 29 -0.65 -9.82 2.09
C GLU A 29 -0.56 -8.81 3.25
N VAL A 30 -1.26 -7.69 3.11
CA VAL A 30 -1.32 -6.60 4.09
C VAL A 30 -2.76 -6.15 4.27
N GLU A 31 -3.06 -5.67 5.47
CA GLU A 31 -4.35 -5.06 5.79
C GLU A 31 -4.24 -3.54 5.67
N MET A 32 -5.10 -2.95 4.84
CA MET A 32 -5.20 -1.52 4.64
C MET A 32 -6.43 -0.99 5.35
N SER A 33 -6.20 -0.14 6.34
CA SER A 33 -7.24 0.59 7.07
C SER A 33 -8.12 1.45 6.15
N PRO A 34 -9.35 1.78 6.59
CA PRO A 34 -10.15 2.79 5.91
C PRO A 34 -9.46 4.17 5.95
N PRO A 35 -9.70 5.03 4.94
CA PRO A 35 -9.14 6.38 4.93
C PRO A 35 -9.75 7.23 6.06
N HIS A 36 -8.92 8.03 6.72
CA HIS A 36 -9.31 9.06 7.67
C HIS A 36 -9.85 10.32 6.96
N PRO A 37 -10.40 11.32 7.69
CA PRO A 37 -10.81 12.57 7.08
C PRO A 37 -9.68 13.22 6.29
N GLN A 38 -9.98 13.63 5.04
CA GLN A 38 -9.02 14.21 4.08
C GLN A 38 -7.98 13.23 3.51
N GLU A 39 -8.18 11.92 3.69
CA GLU A 39 -7.40 10.88 3.00
C GLU A 39 -8.20 10.26 1.85
N ILE A 40 -7.48 9.75 0.84
CA ILE A 40 -8.05 9.02 -0.28
C ILE A 40 -7.35 7.67 -0.38
N ARG A 41 -8.13 6.60 -0.49
CA ARG A 41 -7.62 5.25 -0.75
C ARG A 41 -7.70 4.94 -2.24
N ILE A 42 -6.55 4.70 -2.87
CA ILE A 42 -6.43 4.49 -4.32
C ILE A 42 -6.19 3.00 -4.62
N LYS A 43 -6.91 2.46 -5.60
CA LYS A 43 -6.58 1.16 -6.20
C LYS A 43 -5.51 1.35 -7.27
N VAL A 44 -4.27 0.98 -6.97
CA VAL A 44 -3.19 0.96 -7.95
C VAL A 44 -3.44 -0.18 -8.94
N VAL A 45 -3.61 0.17 -10.22
CA VAL A 45 -3.80 -0.80 -11.31
C VAL A 45 -2.46 -1.16 -11.94
N THR A 46 -1.62 -0.15 -12.15
CA THR A 46 -0.26 -0.28 -12.69
C THR A 46 0.63 0.74 -11.99
N THR A 47 1.88 0.35 -11.71
CA THR A 47 2.92 1.23 -11.19
C THR A 47 4.27 0.82 -11.79
N SER A 48 5.21 1.76 -11.86
CA SER A 48 6.58 1.56 -12.33
C SER A 48 7.58 2.03 -11.28
N LEU A 49 8.76 1.44 -11.25
CA LEU A 49 9.84 1.88 -10.36
C LEU A 49 10.64 3.03 -10.97
N TYR A 50 11.05 3.97 -10.12
CA TYR A 50 11.99 5.03 -10.45
C TYR A 50 13.27 4.91 -9.60
N ARG A 51 14.30 5.67 -9.96
CA ARG A 51 15.61 5.65 -9.27
C ARG A 51 15.49 5.95 -7.78
N SER A 52 14.57 6.84 -7.39
CA SER A 52 14.34 7.19 -5.98
C SER A 52 13.88 6.01 -5.15
N ASP A 53 13.06 5.14 -5.74
CA ASP A 53 12.48 3.98 -5.03
C ASP A 53 13.58 3.00 -4.65
N LEU A 54 14.58 2.81 -5.52
CA LEU A 54 15.74 1.96 -5.25
C LEU A 54 16.68 2.60 -4.24
N SER A 55 16.99 3.89 -4.40
CA SER A 55 17.91 4.59 -3.49
C SER A 55 17.40 4.64 -2.04
N ALA A 56 16.08 4.56 -1.83
CA ALA A 56 15.48 4.50 -0.50
C ALA A 56 15.65 3.12 0.17
N LEU A 57 15.97 2.08 -0.61
CA LEU A 57 16.16 0.71 -0.14
C LEU A 57 17.64 0.37 0.02
N ASP A 58 18.55 1.15 -0.56
CA ASP A 58 19.98 0.88 -0.50
C ASP A 58 20.58 1.22 0.88
N PHE A 59 21.53 0.40 1.33
CA PHE A 59 22.38 0.69 2.49
C PHE A 59 23.63 1.42 1.98
N HIS A 60 23.72 2.73 2.22
CA HIS A 60 24.92 3.51 1.95
C HIS A 60 25.65 3.87 3.24
#